data_AF-A0A4Q3SYV0-F1
#
_entry.id   AF-A0A4Q3SYV0-F1
#
_cell.length_a   1.000
_cell.length_b   1.000
_cell.length_c   1.000
_cell.angle_alpha   90.00
_cell.angle_beta   90.00
_cell.angle_gamma   90.00
#
_symmetry.space_group_name_H-M   'P 1'
#
loop_
_entity.id
_entity.type
_entity.pdbx_description
1 polymer ?
#
loop_
_entity_poly.entity_id
_entity_poly.type
_entity_poly.pdbx_seq_one_letter_code
_entity_poly.pdbx_strand_id
1 'polypeptide(L)'
;MNFSDSPITILLIAANAIFSFIGFSNASLFDKTVGWPYYTKRDNQYYRFITSGFLHANSVHLIFNMFTLYFFGTSLEYYLNRFGLG
;
A
#
# COMPACT_ATOMS: atom_id res chain seq x y z
N MET A 1 -14.61 -12.85 12.83
CA MET A 1 -13.40 -12.96 11.99
C MET A 1 -12.21 -12.79 12.89
N ASN A 2 -11.29 -13.75 12.92
CA ASN A 2 -10.05 -13.56 13.66
C ASN A 2 -9.09 -12.79 12.76
N PHE A 3 -8.38 -11.81 13.31
CA PHE A 3 -7.36 -11.07 12.54
C PHE A 3 -6.23 -11.99 12.04
N SER A 4 -6.09 -13.19 12.61
CA SER A 4 -5.19 -14.24 12.14
C SER A 4 -5.60 -14.87 10.79
N ASP A 5 -6.83 -14.65 10.31
CA ASP A 5 -7.37 -15.34 9.14
C ASP A 5 -6.92 -14.69 7.82
N SER A 6 -6.43 -13.44 7.87
CA SER A 6 -5.96 -12.70 6.68
C SER A 6 -4.70 -11.87 6.98
N PRO A 7 -3.59 -12.52 7.38
CA PRO A 7 -2.38 -11.83 7.81
C PRO A 7 -1.77 -10.96 6.70
N ILE A 8 -1.83 -11.36 5.43
CA ILE A 8 -1.23 -10.61 4.32
C ILE A 8 -1.99 -9.29 4.13
N THR A 9 -3.31 -9.36 4.10
CA THR A 9 -4.16 -8.17 3.96
C THR A 9 -3.93 -7.17 5.08
N ILE A 10 -3.83 -7.64 6.33
CA ILE A 10 -3.57 -6.76 7.49
C ILE A 10 -2.18 -6.14 7.41
N LEU A 11 -1.15 -6.91 7.04
CA LEU A 11 0.20 -6.39 6.86
C LEU A 11 0.25 -5.30 5.79
N LEU A 12 -0.44 -5.50 4.66
CA LEU A 12 -0.55 -4.49 3.61
C LEU A 12 -1.27 -3.24 4.09
N ILE A 13 -2.36 -3.37 4.84
CA ILE A 13 -3.07 -2.22 5.43
C ILE A 13 -2.15 -1.44 6.37
N ALA A 14 -1.45 -2.14 7.28
CA ALA A 14 -0.53 -1.52 8.22
C ALA A 14 0.62 -0.79 7.50
N ALA A 15 1.22 -1.41 6.48
CA ALA A 15 2.27 -0.79 5.68
C ALA A 15 1.76 0.47 4.98
N ASN A 16 0.63 0.40 4.26
CA ASN A 16 0.04 1.56 3.59
C ASN A 16 -0.23 2.72 4.56
N ALA A 17 -0.80 2.42 5.73
CA ALA A 17 -1.07 3.43 6.74
C ALA A 17 0.23 4.07 7.25
N ILE A 18 1.21 3.29 7.68
CA ILE A 18 2.48 3.79 8.22
C ILE A 18 3.20 4.67 7.18
N PHE A 19 3.39 4.17 5.96
CA PHE A 19 4.11 4.91 4.91
C PHE A 19 3.35 6.19 4.52
N SER A 20 2.02 6.15 4.44
CA SER A 20 1.22 7.34 4.11
C SER A 20 1.25 8.39 5.23
N PHE A 21 1.18 8.00 6.51
CA PHE A 21 1.28 8.94 7.64
C PHE A 21 2.66 9.61 7.71
N ILE A 22 3.74 8.87 7.47
CA ILE A 22 5.07 9.46 7.36
C ILE A 22 5.13 10.40 6.14
N GLY A 23 4.55 10.01 5.00
CA GLY A 23 4.47 10.85 3.80
C GLY A 23 3.71 12.16 4.01
N PHE A 24 2.59 12.13 4.75
CA PHE A 24 1.79 13.32 5.07
C PHE A 24 2.55 14.35 5.92
N SER A 25 3.50 13.89 6.74
CA SER A 25 4.28 14.75 7.63
C SER A 25 5.66 15.12 7.06
N ASN A 26 6.10 14.47 5.97
CA ASN A 26 7.43 14.64 5.40
C ASN A 26 7.39 14.82 3.87
N ALA A 27 7.30 16.08 3.44
CA ALA A 27 7.25 16.44 2.03
C ALA A 27 8.50 15.99 1.24
N SER A 28 9.69 15.96 1.87
CA SER A 28 10.92 15.49 1.23
C SER A 28 10.87 13.98 0.96
N LEU A 29 10.38 13.21 1.93
CA LEU A 29 10.16 11.77 1.74
C LEU A 29 9.11 11.53 0.67
N PHE A 30 7.97 12.23 0.74
CA PHE A 30 6.89 12.12 -0.23
C PHE A 30 7.38 12.33 -1.65
N ASP A 31 8.09 13.43 -1.91
CA ASP A 31 8.62 13.72 -3.26
C ASP A 31 9.64 12.67 -3.74
N LYS A 32 10.44 12.10 -2.82
CA LYS A 32 11.40 11.04 -3.18
C LYS A 32 10.73 9.69 -3.49
N THR A 33 9.51 9.46 -3.02
CA THR A 33 8.89 8.13 -3.02
C THR A 33 7.61 8.05 -3.85
N VAL A 34 7.03 9.20 -4.23
CA VAL A 34 5.93 9.29 -5.19
C VAL A 34 6.39 8.86 -6.60
N GLY A 35 5.45 8.35 -7.39
CA GLY A 35 5.70 7.74 -8.69
C GLY A 35 5.96 8.76 -9.79
N TRP A 36 7.14 9.38 -9.80
CA TRP A 36 7.57 10.32 -10.86
C TRP A 36 8.26 9.58 -12.03
N PRO A 37 7.59 9.40 -13.19
CA PRO A 37 8.15 8.61 -14.30
C PRO A 37 9.42 9.24 -14.89
N TYR A 38 9.52 10.57 -14.82
CA TYR A 38 10.67 11.32 -15.27
C TYR A 38 11.96 10.90 -14.55
N TYR A 39 11.95 10.92 -13.21
CA TYR A 39 13.09 10.50 -12.40
C TYR A 39 13.31 8.98 -12.45
N THR A 40 12.24 8.20 -12.55
CA THR A 40 12.35 6.75 -12.71
C THR A 40 13.09 6.36 -13.98
N LYS A 41 12.81 7.03 -15.12
CA LYS A 41 13.48 6.74 -16.39
C LYS A 41 14.88 7.35 -16.48
N ARG A 42 15.04 8.61 -16.05
CA ARG A 42 16.29 9.35 -16.25
C ARG A 42 17.36 9.02 -15.21
N ASP A 43 16.94 8.83 -13.96
CA ASP A 43 17.84 8.66 -12.81
C ASP A 43 17.79 7.23 -12.25
N ASN A 44 17.16 6.29 -12.98
CA ASN A 44 17.00 4.89 -12.59
C ASN A 44 16.34 4.70 -11.21
N GLN A 45 15.43 5.61 -10.83
CA GLN A 45 14.73 5.56 -9.54
C GLN A 45 13.54 4.58 -9.60
N TYR A 46 13.82 3.31 -9.89
CA TYR A 46 12.83 2.24 -10.03
C TYR A 46 12.12 1.88 -8.72
N TYR A 47 12.75 2.16 -7.58
CA TYR A 47 12.13 1.98 -6.27
C TYR A 47 10.79 2.73 -6.15
N ARG A 48 10.62 3.84 -6.90
CA ARG A 48 9.38 4.62 -6.96
C ARG A 48 8.17 3.82 -7.41
N PHE A 49 8.35 2.77 -8.22
CA PHE A 49 7.24 1.91 -8.63
C PHE A 49 6.62 1.16 -7.46
N ILE A 50 7.46 0.73 -6.51
CA ILE A 50 7.00 0.01 -5.32
C ILE A 50 6.56 1.01 -4.25
N THR A 51 7.39 2.02 -3.95
CA THR A 51 7.10 2.96 -2.86
C THR A 51 5.86 3.80 -3.10
N SER A 52 5.58 4.16 -4.36
CA SER A 52 4.38 4.94 -4.70
C SER A 52 3.08 4.18 -4.43
N GLY A 53 3.10 2.84 -4.47
CA GLY A 53 1.95 2.01 -4.12
C GLY A 53 1.54 2.11 -2.65
N PHE A 54 2.44 2.54 -1.76
CA PHE A 54 2.17 2.69 -0.32
C PHE A 54 1.81 4.12 0.10
N LEU A 55 1.87 5.08 -0.83
CA LEU A 55 1.63 6.50 -0.56
C LEU A 55 0.25 6.92 -1.06
N HIS A 56 -0.43 7.69 -0.22
CA HIS A 56 -1.71 8.30 -0.57
C HIS A 56 -1.56 9.82 -0.53
N ALA A 57 -2.42 10.54 -1.26
CA ALA A 57 -2.35 12.00 -1.35
C ALA A 57 -3.00 12.72 -0.15
N ASN A 58 -3.93 12.06 0.55
CA ASN A 58 -4.60 12.60 1.73
C ASN A 58 -5.26 11.49 2.56
N SER A 59 -5.71 11.84 3.76
CA SER A 59 -6.31 10.91 4.72
C SER A 59 -7.60 10.27 4.22
N VAL A 60 -8.44 11.00 3.46
CA VAL A 60 -9.70 10.45 2.91
C VAL A 60 -9.40 9.37 1.87
N HIS A 61 -8.46 9.63 0.97
CA HIS A 61 -7.99 8.66 -0.02
C HIS A 61 -7.41 7.42 0.66
N LEU A 62 -6.60 7.60 1.71
CA LEU A 62 -6.04 6.49 2.49
C LEU A 62 -7.15 5.64 3.13
N ILE A 63 -8.10 6.26 3.84
CA ILE A 63 -9.17 5.55 4.53
C ILE A 63 -10.02 4.75 3.54
N PHE A 64 -10.41 5.34 2.42
CA PHE A 64 -11.23 4.65 1.42
C PHE A 64 -10.49 3.45 0.79
N ASN A 65 -9.19 3.59 0.52
CA ASN A 65 -8.38 2.48 0.01
C ASN A 65 -8.21 1.38 1.06
N MET A 66 -7.98 1.72 2.33
CA MET A 66 -7.83 0.71 3.38
C MET A 66 -9.15 -0.02 3.67
N PHE A 67 -10.28 0.70 3.63
CA PHE A 67 -11.61 0.11 3.70
C PHE A 67 -11.82 -0.88 2.54
N THR A 68 -11.55 -0.45 1.31
CA THR A 68 -11.67 -1.31 0.11
C THR A 68 -10.73 -2.51 0.21
N LEU A 69 -9.46 -2.29 0.52
CA LEU A 69 -8.45 -3.34 0.66
C LEU A 69 -8.83 -4.36 1.74
N TYR A 70 -9.44 -3.93 2.84
CA TYR A 70 -9.92 -4.85 3.87
C TYR A 70 -10.96 -5.83 3.31
N PHE A 71 -12.02 -5.34 2.65
CA PHE A 71 -13.08 -6.21 2.13
C PHE A 71 -12.63 -7.08 0.96
N PHE A 72 -11.91 -6.49 0.00
CA PHE A 72 -11.42 -7.23 -1.16
C PHE A 72 -10.26 -8.15 -0.82
N GLY A 73 -9.30 -7.69 -0.01
CA GLY A 73 -8.12 -8.44 0.38
C GLY A 73 -8.45 -9.67 1.21
N THR A 74 -9.28 -9.52 2.26
CA THR A 74 -9.69 -10.66 3.09
C THR A 74 -10.44 -11.73 2.27
N SER A 75 -11.32 -11.29 1.37
CA SER A 75 -12.03 -12.20 0.46
C SER A 75 -11.07 -12.91 -0.49
N LEU A 76 -10.14 -12.17 -1.11
CA LEU A 76 -9.15 -12.73 -2.03
C LEU A 76 -8.22 -13.71 -1.33
N GLU A 77 -7.69 -13.35 -0.16
CA GLU A 77 -6.79 -14.19 0.64
C GLU A 77 -7.47 -15.49 1.07
N TYR A 78 -8.76 -15.43 1.45
CA TYR A 78 -9.55 -16.64 1.69
C TYR A 78 -9.60 -17.57 0.47
N TYR A 79 -9.90 -17.04 -0.72
CA TYR A 79 -9.94 -17.85 -1.93
C TYR A 79 -8.57 -18.40 -2.33
N LEU A 80 -7.51 -17.58 -2.25
CA LEU A 80 -6.15 -18.02 -2.57
C LEU A 80 -5.71 -19.17 -1.66
N ASN A 81 -5.93 -19.06 -0.34
CA ASN A 81 -5.67 -20.15 0.60
C ASN A 81 -6.49 -21.40 0.26
N ARG A 82 -7.79 -21.23 -0.08
CA ARG A 82 -8.67 -22.34 -0.44
C ARG A 82 -8.19 -23.12 -1.67
N PHE A 83 -7.58 -22.44 -2.63
CA PHE A 83 -7.02 -23.05 -3.85
C PHE A 83 -5.54 -23.46 -3.70
N GLY A 84 -4.91 -23.24 -2.54
CA GLY A 84 -3.50 -23.55 -2.31
C GLY A 84 -2.52 -22.62 -3.06
N LEU A 85 -2.95 -21.39 -3.33
CA LEU A 85 -2.19 -20.35 -4.04
C LEU A 85 -1.65 -19.26 -3.10
N GLY A 86 -1.93 -19.37 -1.80
CA GLY A 86 -1.55 -18.42 -0.75
C GLY A 86 -1.09 -19.16 0.49
#